data_AF-A0AA87K9V6-F1
#
_entry.id   AF-A0AA87K9V6-F1
#
_cell.length_a   1.000
_cell.length_b   1.000
_cell.length_c   1.000
_cell.angle_alpha   90.00
_cell.angle_beta   90.00
_cell.angle_gamma   90.00
#
_symmetry.space_group_name_H-M   'P 1'
#
loop_
_entity.id
_entity.type
_entity.pdbx_description
1 polymer ?
#
loop_
_entity_poly.entity_id
_entity_poly.type
_entity_poly.pdbx_seq_one_letter_code
_entity_poly.pdbx_strand_id
1 'polypeptide(L)'
;MVEIIATVESIEQAKQLLPYVDTIFFGEETFGLRLPTSFSREEQSELIRLAQAEGKQAMAAVNGIMHPQKMTLVPEYLAFLKANHVDKISIGDPGIIYRMKKNPELALPFVYDGETLVTSARQINFWGQKGAIGAVLAREVPFGEMTVLAPQITIPAEVLVYGATCIHQSKRPLLQNYYNYTQQEDEKSRERGLFLSEPKKEDTHYSIYEDSHGTHIFANNDINLMNELQSLFETGYQTWKLDGLFTPGTAFVSIVACFAQAKQLLTEGTWTAEQAASLSEQVRQLHPAQRGLDTGFYAINPEDIK
;
A
#
# COMPACT_ATOMS: atom_id res chain seq x y z
N MET A 1 -12.94 -4.85 14.40
CA MET A 1 -12.51 -6.15 13.85
C MET A 1 -11.35 -5.82 12.94
N VAL A 2 -10.24 -6.53 13.08
CA VAL A 2 -9.04 -6.30 12.25
C VAL A 2 -9.34 -6.62 10.80
N GLU A 3 -8.94 -5.73 9.90
CA GLU A 3 -8.99 -5.88 8.46
C GLU A 3 -7.57 -6.07 7.91
N ILE A 4 -7.36 -7.11 7.12
CA ILE A 4 -6.14 -7.35 6.34
C ILE A 4 -6.41 -7.01 4.87
N ILE A 5 -5.64 -6.07 4.35
CA ILE A 5 -5.64 -5.65 2.94
C ILE A 5 -4.33 -6.11 2.32
N ALA A 6 -4.36 -6.87 1.23
CA ALA A 6 -3.14 -7.29 0.51
C ALA A 6 -3.18 -6.90 -0.96
N THR A 7 -2.06 -6.42 -1.49
CA THR A 7 -1.90 -6.25 -2.95
C THR A 7 -1.91 -7.59 -3.67
N VAL A 8 -2.32 -7.62 -4.93
CA VAL A 8 -2.26 -8.84 -5.78
C VAL A 8 -1.45 -8.56 -7.05
N GLU A 9 -0.78 -9.60 -7.56
CA GLU A 9 0.03 -9.54 -8.79
C GLU A 9 -0.47 -10.46 -9.91
N SER A 10 -1.36 -11.41 -9.61
CA SER A 10 -1.99 -12.31 -10.59
C SER A 10 -3.32 -12.86 -10.06
N ILE A 11 -4.14 -13.43 -10.96
CA ILE A 11 -5.39 -14.10 -10.59
C ILE A 11 -5.10 -15.33 -9.69
N GLU A 12 -4.03 -16.07 -10.00
CA GLU A 12 -3.60 -17.26 -9.26
C GLU A 12 -3.12 -16.90 -7.86
N GLN A 13 -2.39 -15.80 -7.70
CA GLN A 13 -1.96 -15.32 -6.39
C GLN A 13 -3.18 -14.82 -5.59
N ALA A 14 -4.12 -14.11 -6.23
CA ALA A 14 -5.34 -13.65 -5.57
C ALA A 14 -6.13 -14.83 -4.97
N LYS A 15 -6.33 -15.92 -5.74
CA LYS A 15 -6.98 -17.15 -5.24
C LYS A 15 -6.31 -17.74 -3.99
N GLN A 16 -4.99 -17.66 -3.90
CA GLN A 16 -4.24 -18.14 -2.75
C GLN A 16 -4.28 -17.18 -1.56
N LEU A 17 -4.45 -15.88 -1.80
CA LEU A 17 -4.54 -14.85 -0.76
C LEU A 17 -5.91 -14.79 -0.08
N LEU A 18 -6.99 -15.04 -0.82
CA LEU A 18 -8.38 -14.88 -0.34
C LEU A 18 -8.68 -15.58 1.01
N PRO A 19 -8.14 -16.77 1.33
CA PRO A 19 -8.32 -17.38 2.65
C PRO A 19 -7.75 -16.56 3.83
N TYR A 20 -6.73 -15.74 3.56
CA TYR A 20 -5.93 -15.04 4.59
C TYR A 20 -6.22 -13.55 4.71
N VAL A 21 -6.99 -12.97 3.77
CA VAL A 21 -7.26 -11.52 3.71
C VAL A 21 -8.73 -11.22 3.85
N ASP A 22 -9.04 -9.97 4.17
CA ASP A 22 -10.41 -9.43 4.13
C ASP A 22 -10.65 -8.64 2.84
N THR A 23 -9.60 -8.01 2.31
CA THR A 23 -9.64 -7.18 1.10
C THR A 23 -8.45 -7.46 0.19
N ILE A 24 -8.69 -7.68 -1.10
CA ILE A 24 -7.64 -7.67 -2.13
C ILE A 24 -7.53 -6.28 -2.76
N PHE A 25 -6.30 -5.85 -3.05
CA PHE A 25 -5.99 -4.55 -3.64
C PHE A 25 -5.30 -4.70 -5.00
N PHE A 26 -5.88 -4.10 -6.03
CA PHE A 26 -5.42 -4.20 -7.42
C PHE A 26 -5.69 -2.92 -8.19
N GLY A 27 -5.25 -2.83 -9.43
CA GLY A 27 -5.63 -1.74 -10.32
C GLY A 27 -4.96 -1.82 -11.67
N GLU A 28 -5.02 -0.71 -12.40
CA GLU A 28 -4.35 -0.50 -13.68
C GLU A 28 -3.34 0.64 -13.55
N GLU A 29 -2.19 0.54 -14.21
CA GLU A 29 -1.12 1.55 -14.17
C GLU A 29 -1.57 2.96 -14.56
N THR A 30 -2.64 3.10 -15.33
CA THR A 30 -3.18 4.42 -15.69
C THR A 30 -3.64 5.17 -14.43
N PHE A 31 -4.27 4.47 -13.49
CA PHE A 31 -5.01 5.02 -12.36
C PHE A 31 -4.41 4.71 -10.99
N GLY A 32 -3.66 3.62 -10.85
CA GLY A 32 -3.00 3.21 -9.61
C GLY A 32 -1.52 3.54 -9.59
N LEU A 33 -0.97 3.74 -8.40
CA LEU A 33 0.48 3.88 -8.17
C LEU A 33 1.10 2.55 -7.74
N ARG A 34 2.25 2.23 -8.33
CA ARG A 34 3.19 1.20 -7.83
C ARG A 34 2.51 -0.13 -7.55
N LEU A 35 1.73 -0.59 -8.51
CA LEU A 35 1.07 -1.90 -8.42
C LEU A 35 2.10 -3.01 -8.64
N PRO A 36 2.01 -4.16 -7.94
CA PRO A 36 2.78 -5.36 -8.31
C PRO A 36 2.59 -5.71 -9.79
N THR A 37 1.35 -5.64 -10.28
CA THR A 37 0.99 -5.85 -11.68
C THR A 37 -0.12 -4.89 -12.09
N SER A 38 -0.09 -4.43 -13.35
CA SER A 38 -1.22 -3.71 -13.95
C SER A 38 -2.19 -4.70 -14.56
N PHE A 39 -3.45 -4.65 -14.15
CA PHE A 39 -4.50 -5.57 -14.63
C PHE A 39 -5.36 -4.93 -15.73
N SER A 40 -5.68 -5.72 -16.74
CA SER A 40 -6.70 -5.40 -17.74
C SER A 40 -8.10 -5.26 -17.11
N ARG A 41 -9.08 -4.71 -17.84
CA ARG A 41 -10.44 -4.57 -17.32
C ARG A 41 -11.10 -5.92 -17.08
N GLU A 42 -10.83 -6.89 -17.95
CA GLU A 42 -11.29 -8.27 -17.83
C GLU A 42 -10.74 -8.92 -16.56
N GLU A 43 -9.44 -8.76 -16.29
CA GLU A 43 -8.81 -9.28 -15.07
C GLU A 43 -9.33 -8.58 -13.80
N GLN A 44 -9.56 -7.27 -13.85
CA GLN A 44 -10.16 -6.53 -12.73
C GLN A 44 -11.58 -7.02 -12.41
N SER A 45 -12.41 -7.23 -13.45
CA SER A 45 -13.75 -7.82 -13.29
C SER A 45 -13.68 -9.22 -12.66
N GLU A 46 -12.72 -10.04 -13.08
CA GLU A 46 -12.51 -11.38 -12.51
C GLU A 46 -12.04 -11.32 -11.04
N LEU A 47 -11.11 -10.43 -10.69
CA LEU A 47 -10.66 -10.22 -9.31
C LEU A 47 -11.81 -9.81 -8.40
N ILE A 48 -12.68 -8.89 -8.85
CA ILE A 48 -13.87 -8.47 -8.10
C ILE A 48 -14.80 -9.66 -7.86
N ARG A 49 -15.09 -10.44 -8.92
CA ARG A 49 -15.95 -11.62 -8.82
C ARG A 49 -15.37 -12.69 -7.88
N LEU A 50 -14.06 -12.91 -7.92
CA LEU A 50 -13.37 -13.86 -7.04
C LEU A 50 -13.46 -13.43 -5.57
N ALA A 51 -13.21 -12.15 -5.27
CA ALA A 51 -13.35 -11.62 -3.92
C ALA A 51 -14.77 -11.82 -3.39
N GLN A 52 -15.78 -11.42 -4.17
CA GLN A 52 -17.18 -11.55 -3.80
C GLN A 52 -17.62 -13.00 -3.58
N ALA A 53 -17.14 -13.94 -4.42
CA ALA A 53 -17.44 -15.36 -4.28
C ALA A 53 -16.94 -15.97 -2.95
N GLU A 54 -15.83 -15.45 -2.43
CA GLU A 54 -15.23 -15.85 -1.14
C GLU A 54 -15.71 -14.96 0.03
N GLY A 55 -16.68 -14.07 -0.19
CA GLY A 55 -17.18 -13.13 0.82
C GLY A 55 -16.15 -12.09 1.26
N LYS A 56 -15.18 -11.77 0.41
CA LYS A 56 -14.10 -10.79 0.61
C LYS A 56 -14.38 -9.51 -0.17
N GLN A 57 -13.68 -8.43 0.18
CA GLN A 57 -13.81 -7.16 -0.51
C GLN A 57 -12.77 -6.98 -1.62
N ALA A 58 -13.16 -6.24 -2.65
CA ALA A 58 -12.30 -5.76 -3.72
C ALA A 58 -12.04 -4.25 -3.57
N MET A 59 -10.76 -3.86 -3.50
CA MET A 59 -10.34 -2.46 -3.46
C MET A 59 -9.51 -2.10 -4.69
N ALA A 60 -10.02 -1.20 -5.53
CA ALA A 60 -9.30 -0.75 -6.72
C ALA A 60 -8.44 0.50 -6.45
N ALA A 61 -7.23 0.52 -6.99
CA ALA A 61 -6.29 1.62 -6.91
C ALA A 61 -6.68 2.75 -7.89
N VAL A 62 -6.99 3.92 -7.35
CA VAL A 62 -7.23 5.18 -8.08
C VAL A 62 -6.39 6.30 -7.44
N ASN A 63 -5.22 5.92 -6.89
CA ASN A 63 -4.30 6.79 -6.17
C ASN A 63 -3.21 7.41 -7.04
N GLY A 64 -3.26 7.18 -8.36
CA GLY A 64 -2.41 7.79 -9.39
C GLY A 64 -2.34 9.31 -9.35
N ILE A 65 -1.23 9.86 -9.85
CA ILE A 65 -1.09 11.30 -10.09
C ILE A 65 -1.88 11.67 -11.36
N MET A 66 -3.00 12.38 -11.18
CA MET A 66 -3.97 12.66 -12.25
C MET A 66 -3.74 14.01 -12.92
N HIS A 67 -2.76 14.06 -13.84
CA HIS A 67 -2.63 15.20 -14.75
C HIS A 67 -3.89 15.39 -15.61
N PRO A 68 -4.15 16.60 -16.15
CA PRO A 68 -5.40 16.92 -16.84
C PRO A 68 -5.86 15.89 -17.89
N GLN A 69 -4.93 15.32 -18.68
CA GLN A 69 -5.24 14.27 -19.66
C GLN A 69 -5.65 12.94 -19.00
N LYS A 70 -4.91 12.44 -18.00
CA LYS A 70 -5.34 11.23 -17.25
C LYS A 70 -6.67 11.47 -16.55
N MET A 71 -6.87 12.68 -16.03
CA MET A 71 -8.10 13.09 -15.36
C MET A 71 -9.32 13.05 -16.30
N THR A 72 -9.20 13.07 -17.64
CA THR A 72 -10.35 12.88 -18.53
C THR A 72 -10.83 11.42 -18.59
N LEU A 73 -9.96 10.46 -18.24
CA LEU A 73 -10.26 9.02 -18.31
C LEU A 73 -10.99 8.50 -17.05
N VAL A 74 -10.80 9.18 -15.92
CA VAL A 74 -11.35 8.77 -14.62
C VAL A 74 -12.88 8.52 -14.63
N PRO A 75 -13.76 9.30 -15.30
CA PRO A 75 -15.20 9.05 -15.24
C PRO A 75 -15.60 7.70 -15.82
N GLU A 76 -14.96 7.30 -16.93
CA GLU A 76 -15.16 5.97 -17.54
C GLU A 76 -14.71 4.88 -16.56
N TYR A 77 -13.53 5.05 -15.95
CA TYR A 77 -13.01 4.05 -15.03
C TYR A 77 -13.89 3.86 -13.79
N LEU A 78 -14.37 4.96 -13.20
CA LEU A 78 -15.30 4.90 -12.06
C LEU A 78 -16.63 4.24 -12.46
N ALA A 79 -17.14 4.51 -13.66
CA ALA A 79 -18.34 3.86 -14.17
C ALA A 79 -18.13 2.35 -14.35
N PHE A 80 -16.99 1.94 -14.91
CA PHE A 80 -16.59 0.53 -15.04
C PHE A 80 -16.51 -0.17 -13.68
N LEU A 81 -15.79 0.42 -12.73
CA LEU A 81 -15.62 -0.14 -11.39
C LEU A 81 -16.96 -0.28 -10.66
N LYS A 82 -17.83 0.72 -10.79
CA LYS A 82 -19.17 0.70 -10.21
C LYS A 82 -20.09 -0.34 -10.85
N ALA A 83 -20.04 -0.50 -12.17
CA ALA A 83 -20.81 -1.50 -12.89
C ALA A 83 -20.40 -2.93 -12.51
N ASN A 84 -19.13 -3.14 -12.14
CA ASN A 84 -18.63 -4.41 -11.63
C ASN A 84 -18.81 -4.57 -10.11
N HIS A 85 -19.44 -3.61 -9.43
CA HIS A 85 -19.68 -3.65 -8.00
C HIS A 85 -18.41 -3.76 -7.14
N VAL A 86 -17.36 -3.01 -7.48
CA VAL A 86 -16.19 -2.88 -6.57
C VAL A 86 -16.63 -2.33 -5.21
N ASP A 87 -16.08 -2.85 -4.11
CA ASP A 87 -16.49 -2.47 -2.76
C ASP A 87 -16.01 -1.06 -2.38
N LYS A 88 -14.76 -0.75 -2.72
CA LYS A 88 -14.13 0.55 -2.42
C LYS A 88 -12.96 0.87 -3.35
N ILE A 89 -12.55 2.13 -3.35
CA ILE A 89 -11.38 2.61 -4.10
C ILE A 89 -10.39 3.35 -3.20
N SER A 90 -9.09 3.28 -3.54
CA SER A 90 -8.08 4.16 -2.95
C SER A 90 -7.92 5.41 -3.80
N ILE A 91 -8.02 6.60 -3.22
CA ILE A 91 -7.92 7.87 -3.95
C ILE A 91 -6.80 8.73 -3.35
N GLY A 92 -5.86 9.13 -4.19
CA GLY A 92 -4.79 10.06 -3.82
C GLY A 92 -5.00 11.49 -4.32
N ASP A 93 -5.70 11.67 -5.45
CA ASP A 93 -5.95 12.99 -6.01
C ASP A 93 -7.33 13.56 -5.56
N PRO A 94 -7.39 14.66 -4.79
CA PRO A 94 -8.65 15.25 -4.34
C PRO A 94 -9.58 15.74 -5.47
N GLY A 95 -9.05 15.95 -6.68
CA GLY A 95 -9.84 16.27 -7.86
C GLY A 95 -10.82 15.17 -8.24
N ILE A 96 -10.49 13.89 -7.97
CA ILE A 96 -11.41 12.77 -8.15
C ILE A 96 -12.57 12.86 -7.15
N ILE A 97 -12.28 13.20 -5.89
CA ILE A 97 -13.31 13.39 -4.85
C ILE A 97 -14.26 14.52 -5.24
N TYR A 98 -13.72 15.64 -5.75
CA TYR A 98 -14.52 16.74 -6.27
C TYR A 98 -15.44 16.29 -7.41
N ARG A 99 -14.92 15.48 -8.33
CA ARG A 99 -15.68 14.92 -9.46
C ARG A 99 -16.78 13.96 -9.03
N MET A 100 -16.51 13.06 -8.09
CA MET A 100 -17.53 12.16 -7.51
C MET A 100 -18.66 12.95 -6.82
N LYS A 101 -18.33 14.07 -6.15
CA LYS A 101 -19.36 14.94 -5.56
C LYS A 101 -20.22 15.66 -6.59
N LYS A 102 -19.67 15.98 -7.76
CA LYS A 102 -20.41 16.60 -8.87
C LYS A 102 -21.21 15.59 -9.70
N ASN A 103 -20.83 14.31 -9.66
CA ASN A 103 -21.43 13.22 -10.42
C ASN A 103 -21.73 12.05 -9.46
N PRO A 104 -22.78 12.15 -8.61
CA PRO A 104 -23.09 11.14 -7.59
C PRO A 104 -23.35 9.74 -8.17
N GLU A 105 -23.76 9.65 -9.43
CA GLU A 105 -23.90 8.39 -10.17
C GLU A 105 -22.57 7.65 -10.35
N LEU A 106 -21.43 8.35 -10.28
CA LEU A 106 -20.08 7.77 -10.32
C LEU A 106 -19.48 7.56 -8.93
N ALA A 107 -20.18 7.95 -7.86
CA ALA A 107 -19.64 7.83 -6.51
C ALA A 107 -19.49 6.36 -6.08
N LEU A 108 -18.33 6.06 -5.50
CA LEU A 108 -17.92 4.81 -4.88
C LEU A 108 -17.40 5.09 -3.45
N PRO A 109 -17.52 4.15 -2.50
CA PRO A 109 -16.84 4.26 -1.22
C PRO A 109 -15.32 4.39 -1.42
N PHE A 110 -14.65 5.23 -0.64
CA PHE A 110 -13.21 5.46 -0.85
C PHE A 110 -12.40 5.62 0.43
N VAL A 111 -11.16 5.16 0.38
CA VAL A 111 -10.10 5.44 1.35
C VAL A 111 -9.22 6.55 0.75
N TYR A 112 -8.91 7.58 1.54
CA TYR A 112 -7.99 8.62 1.09
C TYR A 112 -6.55 8.18 1.29
N ASP A 113 -5.77 8.12 0.21
CA ASP A 113 -4.38 7.69 0.17
C ASP A 113 -3.50 8.83 -0.34
N GLY A 114 -3.17 9.74 0.58
CA GLY A 114 -2.27 10.86 0.30
C GLY A 114 -0.79 10.49 0.40
N GLU A 115 -0.45 9.20 0.48
CA GLU A 115 0.88 8.65 0.75
C GLU A 115 1.58 9.29 1.97
N THR A 116 2.33 10.36 1.75
CA THR A 116 3.15 11.04 2.77
C THR A 116 2.40 12.16 3.49
N LEU A 117 1.19 12.51 3.04
CA LEU A 117 0.52 13.74 3.49
C LEU A 117 -0.34 13.55 4.74
N VAL A 118 -0.81 12.34 5.06
CA VAL A 118 -1.75 12.12 6.17
C VAL A 118 -0.98 11.82 7.46
N THR A 119 -0.60 12.88 8.18
CA THR A 119 0.25 12.79 9.38
C THR A 119 -0.45 13.22 10.67
N SER A 120 -1.74 13.58 10.61
CA SER A 120 -2.47 14.06 11.79
C SER A 120 -3.93 13.65 11.80
N ALA A 121 -4.50 13.56 13.02
CA ALA A 121 -5.93 13.29 13.21
C ALA A 121 -6.82 14.34 12.55
N ARG A 122 -6.36 15.61 12.47
CA ARG A 122 -7.07 16.67 11.75
C ARG A 122 -7.21 16.36 10.26
N GLN A 123 -6.17 15.82 9.61
CA GLN A 123 -6.25 15.45 8.20
C GLN A 123 -7.13 14.22 7.99
N ILE A 124 -7.00 13.20 8.85
CA ILE A 124 -7.84 12.00 8.81
C ILE A 124 -9.32 12.40 8.92
N ASN A 125 -9.66 13.21 9.93
CA ASN A 125 -11.04 13.67 10.16
C ASN A 125 -11.54 14.61 9.05
N PHE A 126 -10.66 15.45 8.49
CA PHE A 126 -11.00 16.27 7.34
C PHE A 126 -11.46 15.40 6.16
N TRP A 127 -10.72 14.34 5.83
CA TRP A 127 -11.12 13.42 4.76
C TRP A 127 -12.40 12.65 5.08
N GLY A 128 -12.60 12.28 6.34
CA GLY A 128 -13.88 11.73 6.82
C GLY A 128 -15.06 12.68 6.55
N GLN A 129 -14.91 13.98 6.87
CA GLN A 129 -15.91 15.00 6.54
C GLN A 129 -16.09 15.22 5.03
N LYS A 130 -15.10 14.83 4.21
CA LYS A 130 -15.22 14.82 2.75
C LYS A 130 -15.81 13.55 2.18
N GLY A 131 -16.15 12.56 3.02
CA GLY A 131 -16.83 11.32 2.65
C GLY A 131 -15.92 10.10 2.57
N ALA A 132 -14.66 10.22 2.99
CA ALA A 132 -13.76 9.06 3.05
C ALA A 132 -14.23 8.10 4.14
N ILE A 133 -14.19 6.80 3.85
CA ILE A 133 -14.50 5.74 4.81
C ILE A 133 -13.25 5.26 5.58
N GLY A 134 -12.08 5.78 5.22
CA GLY A 134 -10.80 5.54 5.86
C GLY A 134 -9.73 6.45 5.27
N ALA A 135 -8.55 6.50 5.89
CA ALA A 135 -7.38 7.18 5.34
C ALA A 135 -6.11 6.35 5.54
N VAL A 136 -5.21 6.33 4.56
CA VAL A 136 -3.88 5.75 4.70
C VAL A 136 -3.04 6.68 5.55
N LEU A 137 -2.52 6.18 6.68
CA LEU A 137 -1.60 6.92 7.54
C LEU A 137 -0.23 6.98 6.87
N ALA A 138 0.39 8.16 6.88
CA ALA A 138 1.74 8.32 6.36
C ALA A 138 2.73 7.44 7.13
N ARG A 139 3.62 6.78 6.39
CA ARG A 139 4.58 5.80 6.92
C ARG A 139 5.67 6.42 7.80
N GLU A 140 5.76 7.75 7.80
CA GLU A 140 6.70 8.54 8.61
C GLU A 140 6.12 8.98 9.96
N VAL A 141 4.88 8.58 10.30
CA VAL A 141 4.28 8.85 11.62
C VAL A 141 4.74 7.78 12.61
N PRO A 142 5.54 8.12 13.64
CA PRO A 142 6.00 7.13 14.61
C PRO A 142 4.90 6.68 15.55
N PHE A 143 5.10 5.51 16.18
CA PHE A 143 4.11 4.97 17.12
C PHE A 143 3.80 5.93 18.26
N GLY A 144 4.79 6.66 18.78
CA GLY A 144 4.59 7.67 19.81
C GLY A 144 3.55 8.72 19.40
N GLU A 145 3.58 9.20 18.16
CA GLU A 145 2.57 10.11 17.62
C GLU A 145 1.24 9.39 17.38
N MET A 146 1.27 8.16 16.85
CA MET A 146 0.07 7.33 16.63
C MET A 146 -0.76 7.18 17.92
N THR A 147 -0.13 6.97 19.08
CA THR A 147 -0.86 6.89 20.36
C THR A 147 -1.62 8.17 20.71
N VAL A 148 -1.08 9.34 20.36
CA VAL A 148 -1.70 10.65 20.56
C VAL A 148 -2.86 10.88 19.57
N LEU A 149 -2.70 10.39 18.34
CA LEU A 149 -3.69 10.52 17.27
C LEU A 149 -4.90 9.60 17.46
N ALA A 150 -4.69 8.36 17.90
CA ALA A 150 -5.70 7.31 18.02
C ALA A 150 -7.04 7.74 18.69
N PRO A 151 -7.05 8.41 19.86
CA PRO A 151 -8.31 8.81 20.48
C PRO A 151 -9.05 9.95 19.75
N GLN A 152 -8.43 10.59 18.75
CA GLN A 152 -8.96 11.75 18.04
C GLN A 152 -9.53 11.40 16.65
N ILE A 153 -9.16 10.26 16.06
CA ILE A 153 -9.59 9.91 14.70
C ILE A 153 -11.04 9.43 14.69
N THR A 154 -11.81 9.85 13.68
CA THR A 154 -13.24 9.52 13.53
C THR A 154 -13.53 8.51 12.42
N ILE A 155 -12.52 8.15 11.64
CA ILE A 155 -12.55 7.12 10.60
C ILE A 155 -11.33 6.22 10.76
N PRO A 156 -11.38 4.95 10.29
CA PRO A 156 -10.23 4.05 10.30
C PRO A 156 -8.99 4.64 9.63
N ALA A 157 -7.83 4.36 10.22
CA ALA A 157 -6.53 4.65 9.62
C ALA A 157 -5.89 3.33 9.15
N GLU A 158 -5.59 3.23 7.86
CA GLU A 158 -4.85 2.13 7.26
C GLU A 158 -3.35 2.30 7.53
N VAL A 159 -2.71 1.24 8.03
CA VAL A 159 -1.27 1.23 8.37
C VAL A 159 -0.57 0.15 7.54
N LEU A 160 0.54 0.51 6.89
CA LEU A 160 1.41 -0.46 6.23
C LEU A 160 2.15 -1.29 7.30
N VAL A 161 1.83 -2.58 7.39
CA VAL A 161 2.47 -3.50 8.35
C VAL A 161 3.51 -4.41 7.71
N TYR A 162 3.46 -4.55 6.38
CA TYR A 162 4.48 -5.23 5.58
C TYR A 162 4.65 -4.58 4.22
N GLY A 163 5.88 -4.38 3.77
CA GLY A 163 6.20 -4.01 2.39
C GLY A 163 7.01 -2.72 2.25
N ALA A 164 7.26 -2.32 1.01
CA ALA A 164 8.24 -1.29 0.69
C ALA A 164 7.76 0.14 0.92
N THR A 165 8.65 0.99 1.44
CA THR A 165 8.40 2.43 1.63
C THR A 165 8.96 3.24 0.47
N CYS A 166 8.10 3.89 -0.30
CA CYS A 166 8.57 4.89 -1.26
C CYS A 166 8.95 6.17 -0.52
N ILE A 167 10.16 6.67 -0.81
CA ILE A 167 10.73 7.87 -0.21
C ILE A 167 10.81 9.04 -1.21
N HIS A 168 10.60 8.75 -2.50
CA HIS A 168 10.61 9.76 -3.53
C HIS A 168 9.76 9.38 -4.73
N GLN A 169 8.96 10.34 -5.19
CA GLN A 169 8.28 10.27 -6.47
C GLN A 169 8.42 11.58 -7.23
N SER A 170 8.73 11.48 -8.52
CA SER A 170 8.88 12.65 -9.38
C SER A 170 8.60 12.31 -10.84
N LYS A 171 7.88 13.18 -11.56
CA LYS A 171 7.72 13.07 -13.02
C LYS A 171 9.00 13.38 -13.82
N ARG A 172 10.08 13.79 -13.15
CA ARG A 172 11.40 13.93 -13.79
C ARG A 172 11.96 12.54 -14.08
N PRO A 173 12.33 12.21 -15.33
CA PRO A 173 12.80 10.88 -15.67
C PRO A 173 14.29 10.74 -15.36
N LEU A 174 14.62 10.49 -14.08
CA LEU A 174 16.00 10.50 -13.59
C LEU A 174 16.87 9.42 -14.26
N LEU A 175 16.33 8.21 -14.46
CA LEU A 175 17.04 7.12 -15.12
C LEU A 175 17.21 7.41 -16.61
N GLN A 176 16.18 7.92 -17.30
CA GLN A 176 16.32 8.32 -18.70
C GLN A 176 17.38 9.41 -18.86
N ASN A 177 17.38 10.42 -17.99
CA ASN A 177 18.35 11.51 -18.04
C ASN A 177 19.77 10.99 -17.82
N TYR A 178 19.95 10.04 -16.89
CA TYR A 178 21.23 9.38 -16.65
C TYR A 178 21.69 8.57 -17.87
N TYR A 179 20.82 7.72 -18.45
CA TYR A 179 21.12 6.94 -19.65
C TYR A 179 21.44 7.81 -20.87
N ASN A 180 20.71 8.91 -21.06
CA ASN A 180 21.03 9.88 -22.12
C ASN A 180 22.44 10.49 -21.95
N TYR A 181 22.81 10.81 -20.71
CA TYR A 181 24.12 11.39 -20.40
C TYR A 181 25.26 10.38 -20.58
N THR A 182 25.06 9.13 -20.17
CA THR A 182 26.06 8.05 -20.27
C THR A 182 26.03 7.32 -21.61
N GLN A 183 25.12 7.70 -22.51
CA GLN A 183 24.90 7.06 -23.82
C GLN A 183 24.59 5.55 -23.69
N GLN A 184 23.76 5.20 -22.71
CA GLN A 184 23.28 3.85 -22.49
C GLN A 184 21.86 3.69 -23.03
N GLU A 185 21.55 2.49 -23.51
CA GLU A 185 20.19 2.05 -23.84
C GLU A 185 19.90 0.80 -23.02
N ASP A 186 19.12 0.93 -21.94
CA ASP A 186 18.74 -0.17 -21.04
C ASP A 186 17.32 0.08 -20.52
N GLU A 187 16.70 -0.97 -19.96
CA GLU A 187 15.38 -0.89 -19.34
C GLU A 187 15.42 -0.06 -18.06
N LYS A 188 14.32 0.63 -17.78
CA LYS A 188 14.17 1.49 -16.59
C LYS A 188 13.02 1.04 -15.70
N SER A 189 12.36 -0.05 -16.07
CA SER A 189 11.23 -0.59 -15.34
C SER A 189 11.69 -1.26 -14.05
N ARG A 190 10.74 -1.59 -13.19
CA ARG A 190 11.02 -2.25 -11.91
C ARG A 190 11.73 -3.60 -12.11
N GLU A 191 11.38 -4.33 -13.17
CA GLU A 191 11.92 -5.66 -13.51
C GLU A 191 13.43 -5.63 -13.73
N ARG A 192 13.97 -4.47 -14.14
CA ARG A 192 15.42 -4.29 -14.29
C ARG A 192 16.19 -4.38 -12.97
N GLY A 193 15.53 -4.11 -11.83
CA GLY A 193 16.10 -4.23 -10.50
C GLY A 193 17.22 -3.22 -10.21
N LEU A 194 17.09 -1.98 -10.67
CA LEU A 194 18.09 -0.93 -10.42
C LEU A 194 18.03 -0.41 -8.97
N PHE A 195 19.17 0.07 -8.49
CA PHE A 195 19.32 0.64 -7.15
C PHE A 195 20.29 1.82 -7.13
N LEU A 196 20.08 2.73 -6.18
CA LEU A 196 20.99 3.82 -5.85
C LEU A 196 21.73 3.49 -4.56
N SER A 197 22.98 3.92 -4.48
CA SER A 197 23.78 3.91 -3.25
C SER A 197 24.17 5.32 -2.85
N GLU A 198 24.18 5.58 -1.55
CA GLU A 198 24.72 6.81 -0.99
C GLU A 198 26.24 6.87 -1.19
N PRO A 199 26.81 8.05 -1.47
CA PRO A 199 28.25 8.22 -1.52
C PRO A 199 28.90 7.71 -0.21
N LYS A 200 29.85 6.77 -0.35
CA LYS A 200 30.59 6.14 0.76
C LYS A 200 29.78 5.20 1.67
N LYS A 201 28.56 4.82 1.28
CA LYS A 201 27.79 3.74 1.93
C LYS A 201 27.34 2.73 0.90
N GLU A 202 28.27 1.88 0.47
CA GLU A 202 28.04 0.87 -0.58
C GLU A 202 26.94 -0.13 -0.21
N ASP A 203 26.64 -0.30 1.07
CA ASP A 203 25.59 -1.19 1.58
C ASP A 203 24.16 -0.61 1.44
N THR A 204 24.02 0.67 1.06
CA THR A 204 22.70 1.28 0.82
C THR A 204 22.19 0.92 -0.58
N HIS A 205 20.97 0.42 -0.66
CA HIS A 205 20.35 -0.13 -1.85
C HIS A 205 18.92 0.41 -2.01
N TYR A 206 18.81 1.65 -2.47
CA TYR A 206 17.52 2.28 -2.73
C TYR A 206 17.00 1.88 -4.11
N SER A 207 16.03 0.97 -4.18
CA SER A 207 15.45 0.56 -5.46
C SER A 207 14.87 1.77 -6.20
N ILE A 208 15.19 1.88 -7.50
CA ILE A 208 14.75 2.96 -8.36
C ILE A 208 14.19 2.40 -9.66
N TYR A 209 13.05 2.93 -10.11
CA TYR A 209 12.51 2.62 -11.44
C TYR A 209 11.66 3.77 -11.98
N GLU A 210 11.36 3.72 -13.28
CA GLU A 210 10.44 4.62 -13.98
C GLU A 210 9.21 3.90 -14.50
N ASP A 211 8.04 4.52 -14.37
CA ASP A 211 6.79 4.12 -15.02
C ASP A 211 6.02 5.33 -15.58
N SER A 212 4.77 5.14 -15.98
CA SER A 212 3.92 6.23 -16.50
C SER A 212 3.66 7.35 -15.48
N HIS A 213 3.90 7.13 -14.19
CA HIS A 213 3.78 8.09 -13.09
C HIS A 213 5.09 8.79 -12.71
N GLY A 214 6.22 8.38 -13.29
CA GLY A 214 7.52 9.03 -13.14
C GLY A 214 8.57 8.11 -12.54
N THR A 215 9.61 8.69 -11.96
CA THR A 215 10.62 7.98 -11.19
C THR A 215 10.14 7.76 -9.76
N HIS A 216 10.35 6.54 -9.26
CA HIS A 216 10.10 6.14 -7.88
C HIS A 216 11.41 5.69 -7.24
N ILE A 217 11.66 6.10 -6.00
CA ILE A 217 12.77 5.60 -5.18
C ILE A 217 12.21 5.05 -3.88
N PHE A 218 12.65 3.87 -3.50
CA PHE A 218 12.22 3.19 -2.28
C PHE A 218 13.34 3.12 -1.27
N ALA A 219 12.96 3.15 0.01
CA ALA A 219 13.85 2.86 1.13
C ALA A 219 14.56 1.52 0.93
N ASN A 220 15.73 1.39 1.53
CA ASN A 220 16.52 0.17 1.51
C ASN A 220 15.78 -1.01 2.18
N ASN A 221 15.10 -0.71 3.29
CA ASN A 221 14.40 -1.70 4.09
C ASN A 221 12.89 -1.60 3.85
N ASP A 222 12.25 -2.76 3.75
CA ASP A 222 10.80 -2.89 3.80
C ASP A 222 10.34 -2.95 5.25
N ILE A 223 9.11 -2.51 5.48
CA ILE A 223 8.47 -2.57 6.79
C ILE A 223 8.12 -4.02 7.11
N ASN A 224 8.36 -4.43 8.36
CA ASN A 224 7.76 -5.59 9.00
C ASN A 224 7.39 -5.26 10.45
N LEU A 225 6.09 -5.08 10.70
CA LEU A 225 5.55 -4.74 12.01
C LEU A 225 5.00 -5.96 12.77
N MET A 226 5.38 -7.19 12.43
CA MET A 226 4.87 -8.41 13.09
C MET A 226 4.98 -8.36 14.63
N ASN A 227 6.13 -7.90 15.15
CA ASN A 227 6.35 -7.78 16.61
C ASN A 227 5.54 -6.64 17.24
N GLU A 228 5.02 -5.72 16.43
CA GLU A 228 4.34 -4.50 16.86
C GLU A 228 2.81 -4.58 16.70
N LEU A 229 2.29 -5.69 16.16
CA LEU A 229 0.87 -5.86 15.89
C LEU A 229 0.00 -5.76 17.15
N GLN A 230 0.51 -6.19 18.31
CA GLN A 230 -0.21 -6.05 19.58
C GLN A 230 -0.44 -4.57 19.92
N SER A 231 0.60 -3.74 19.82
CA SER A 231 0.54 -2.31 20.07
C SER A 231 -0.44 -1.62 19.10
N LEU A 232 -0.41 -1.98 17.81
CA LEU A 232 -1.38 -1.48 16.82
C LEU A 232 -2.82 -1.91 17.14
N PHE A 233 -3.02 -3.17 17.52
CA PHE A 233 -4.32 -3.72 17.87
C PHE A 233 -4.96 -3.01 19.07
N GLU A 234 -4.18 -2.82 20.14
CA GLU A 234 -4.60 -2.19 21.39
C GLU A 234 -4.88 -0.68 21.23
N THR A 235 -4.13 -0.01 20.35
CA THR A 235 -4.34 1.41 20.03
C THR A 235 -5.43 1.65 18.99
N GLY A 236 -6.04 0.60 18.44
CA GLY A 236 -7.18 0.70 17.54
C GLY A 236 -6.82 0.85 16.05
N TYR A 237 -5.54 0.78 15.69
CA TYR A 237 -5.08 0.71 14.29
C TYR A 237 -5.28 -0.72 13.76
N GLN A 238 -6.52 -1.02 13.39
CA GLN A 238 -6.98 -2.36 13.02
C GLN A 238 -7.12 -2.57 11.50
N THR A 239 -6.75 -1.61 10.66
CA THR A 239 -6.73 -1.76 9.20
C THR A 239 -5.27 -1.91 8.74
N TRP A 240 -4.87 -3.15 8.45
CA TRP A 240 -3.48 -3.53 8.15
C TRP A 240 -3.29 -3.77 6.66
N LYS A 241 -2.36 -3.01 6.07
CA LYS A 241 -1.97 -3.16 4.68
C LYS A 241 -0.68 -3.96 4.56
N LEU A 242 -0.70 -4.95 3.67
CA LEU A 242 0.47 -5.68 3.19
C LEU A 242 0.67 -5.39 1.71
N ASP A 243 1.88 -4.99 1.36
CA ASP A 243 2.28 -4.64 0.00
C ASP A 243 3.37 -5.59 -0.49
N GLY A 244 3.06 -6.31 -1.57
CA GLY A 244 3.92 -7.31 -2.19
C GLY A 244 4.75 -6.78 -3.35
N LEU A 245 4.87 -5.46 -3.54
CA LEU A 245 5.52 -4.86 -4.72
C LEU A 245 6.88 -5.46 -5.09
N PHE A 246 7.71 -5.74 -4.08
CA PHE A 246 9.02 -6.37 -4.26
C PHE A 246 9.09 -7.82 -3.74
N THR A 247 7.98 -8.35 -3.23
CA THR A 247 7.90 -9.74 -2.77
C THR A 247 6.90 -10.49 -3.64
N PRO A 248 7.34 -11.14 -4.72
CA PRO A 248 6.40 -11.75 -5.65
C PRO A 248 5.96 -13.15 -5.21
N GLY A 249 4.86 -13.60 -5.81
CA GLY A 249 4.44 -15.00 -5.85
C GLY A 249 4.00 -15.57 -4.51
N THR A 250 4.34 -16.85 -4.29
CA THR A 250 3.94 -17.62 -3.11
C THR A 250 4.65 -17.17 -1.84
N ALA A 251 5.81 -16.52 -1.95
CA ALA A 251 6.50 -15.96 -0.78
C ALA A 251 5.61 -14.92 -0.09
N PHE A 252 4.99 -14.02 -0.85
CA PHE A 252 4.06 -13.03 -0.31
C PHE A 252 2.80 -13.64 0.26
N VAL A 253 2.24 -14.68 -0.38
CA VAL A 253 1.10 -15.43 0.17
C VAL A 253 1.44 -15.99 1.55
N SER A 254 2.61 -16.62 1.70
CA SER A 254 3.06 -17.18 2.99
C SER A 254 3.28 -16.09 4.05
N ILE A 255 3.78 -14.92 3.66
CA ILE A 255 3.90 -13.77 4.57
C ILE A 255 2.52 -13.30 5.02
N VAL A 256 1.57 -13.11 4.09
CA VAL A 256 0.20 -12.71 4.43
C VAL A 256 -0.47 -13.74 5.36
N ALA A 257 -0.23 -15.04 5.15
CA ALA A 257 -0.70 -16.09 6.05
C ALA A 257 -0.14 -15.94 7.49
N CYS A 258 1.12 -15.51 7.64
CA CYS A 258 1.70 -15.21 8.96
C CYS A 258 0.93 -14.07 9.66
N PHE A 259 0.59 -13.00 8.95
CA PHE A 259 -0.19 -11.89 9.50
C PHE A 259 -1.65 -12.27 9.78
N ALA A 260 -2.24 -13.16 8.97
CA ALA A 260 -3.57 -13.71 9.23
C ALA A 260 -3.60 -14.57 10.50
N GLN A 261 -2.56 -15.39 10.72
CA GLN A 261 -2.37 -16.12 11.97
C GLN A 261 -2.22 -15.17 13.16
N ALA A 262 -1.44 -14.09 13.01
CA ALA A 262 -1.31 -13.08 14.06
C ALA A 262 -2.63 -12.39 14.40
N LYS A 263 -3.41 -12.01 13.37
CA LYS A 263 -4.78 -11.48 13.54
C LYS A 263 -5.66 -12.43 14.33
N GLN A 264 -5.63 -13.72 14.03
CA GLN A 264 -6.43 -14.73 14.75
C GLN A 264 -6.03 -14.80 16.23
N LEU A 265 -4.73 -14.96 16.51
CA LEU A 265 -4.20 -15.07 17.88
C LEU A 265 -4.48 -13.82 18.72
N LEU A 266 -4.36 -12.62 18.12
CA LEU A 266 -4.71 -11.35 18.79
C LEU A 266 -6.20 -11.26 19.10
N THR A 267 -7.05 -11.70 18.17
CA THR A 267 -8.51 -11.68 18.35
C THR A 267 -8.98 -12.70 19.41
N GLU A 268 -8.31 -13.84 19.50
CA GLU A 268 -8.57 -14.89 20.50
C GLU A 268 -7.95 -14.58 21.88
N GLY A 269 -7.10 -13.55 21.97
CA GLY A 269 -6.39 -13.21 23.20
C GLY A 269 -5.29 -14.20 23.59
N THR A 270 -4.78 -14.96 22.62
CA THR A 270 -3.75 -16.00 22.79
C THR A 270 -2.37 -15.58 22.26
N TRP A 271 -2.26 -14.34 21.76
CA TRP A 271 -1.02 -13.75 21.25
C TRP A 271 0.07 -13.65 22.32
N THR A 272 1.29 -14.10 21.99
CA THR A 272 2.47 -13.99 22.87
C THR A 272 3.68 -13.42 22.13
N ALA A 273 4.65 -12.90 22.90
CA ALA A 273 5.92 -12.41 22.35
C ALA A 273 6.73 -13.51 21.63
N GLU A 274 6.62 -14.76 22.07
CA GLU A 274 7.27 -15.91 21.43
C GLU A 274 6.67 -16.21 20.05
N GLN A 275 5.34 -16.15 19.94
CA GLN A 275 4.65 -16.29 18.65
C GLN A 275 4.99 -15.14 17.72
N ALA A 276 5.02 -13.90 18.23
CA ALA A 276 5.41 -12.72 17.49
C ALA A 276 6.81 -12.87 16.88
N ALA A 277 7.79 -13.25 17.71
CA ALA A 277 9.17 -13.47 17.28
C ALA A 277 9.28 -14.60 16.25
N SER A 278 8.56 -15.72 16.47
CA SER A 278 8.55 -16.85 15.54
C SER A 278 7.97 -16.48 14.18
N LEU A 279 6.83 -15.78 14.14
CA LEU A 279 6.22 -15.32 12.89
C LEU A 279 7.07 -14.25 12.22
N SER A 280 7.69 -13.35 12.99
CA SER A 280 8.59 -12.34 12.45
C SER A 280 9.81 -12.97 11.77
N GLU A 281 10.32 -14.07 12.31
CA GLU A 281 11.43 -14.81 11.71
C GLU A 281 11.01 -15.57 10.44
N GLN A 282 9.81 -16.14 10.41
CA GLN A 282 9.25 -16.72 9.18
C GLN A 282 9.11 -15.66 8.08
N VAL A 283 8.62 -14.47 8.41
CA VAL A 283 8.56 -13.34 7.46
C VAL A 283 9.96 -13.00 6.94
N ARG A 284 10.97 -12.95 7.81
CA ARG A 284 12.37 -12.68 7.41
C ARG A 284 12.90 -13.73 6.44
N GLN A 285 12.60 -15.01 6.65
CA GLN A 285 13.05 -16.10 5.78
C GLN A 285 12.37 -16.09 4.40
N LEU A 286 11.13 -15.61 4.33
CA LEU A 286 10.35 -15.48 3.10
C LEU A 286 10.66 -14.17 2.35
N HIS A 287 11.23 -13.17 3.01
CA HIS A 287 11.52 -11.87 2.44
C HIS A 287 12.66 -11.94 1.41
N PRO A 288 12.61 -11.16 0.31
CA PRO A 288 13.68 -11.12 -0.69
C PRO A 288 15.04 -10.77 -0.08
N ALA A 289 16.06 -11.58 -0.38
CA ALA A 289 17.40 -11.40 0.19
C ALA A 289 18.10 -10.10 -0.24
N GLN A 290 17.66 -9.46 -1.34
CA GLN A 290 18.22 -8.18 -1.80
C GLN A 290 17.63 -6.96 -1.08
N ARG A 291 16.62 -7.14 -0.22
CA ARG A 291 15.96 -6.06 0.52
C ARG A 291 16.07 -6.32 2.02
N GLY A 292 16.26 -5.26 2.79
CA GLY A 292 16.30 -5.36 4.25
C GLY A 292 14.90 -5.32 4.87
N LEU A 293 14.79 -5.65 6.15
CA LEU A 293 13.57 -5.48 6.94
C LEU A 293 13.86 -4.67 8.19
N ASP A 294 13.00 -3.69 8.47
CA ASP A 294 12.95 -2.97 9.73
C ASP A 294 11.51 -2.51 10.06
N THR A 295 11.37 -1.62 11.03
CA THR A 295 10.08 -1.04 11.45
C THR A 295 9.82 0.32 10.82
N GLY A 296 10.66 0.79 9.90
CA GLY A 296 10.62 2.13 9.34
C GLY A 296 10.65 3.21 10.43
N PHE A 297 9.74 4.17 10.34
CA PHE A 297 9.61 5.25 11.34
C PHE A 297 8.85 4.83 12.60
N TYR A 298 8.24 3.64 12.60
CA TYR A 298 7.34 3.22 13.69
C TYR A 298 8.02 3.28 15.06
N ALA A 299 9.25 2.77 15.16
CA ALA A 299 10.01 2.72 16.41
C ALA A 299 10.90 3.96 16.66
N ILE A 300 10.88 4.95 15.77
CA ILE A 300 11.68 6.17 15.92
C ILE A 300 11.08 7.02 17.05
N ASN A 301 11.94 7.60 17.90
CA ASN A 301 11.48 8.59 18.87
C ASN A 301 11.01 9.85 18.11
N PRO A 302 9.78 10.34 18.31
CA PRO A 302 9.30 11.54 17.62
C PRO A 302 10.23 12.75 17.73
N GLU A 303 10.98 12.89 18.83
CA GLU A 303 11.93 13.99 19.03
C GLU A 303 13.17 13.92 18.11
N ASP A 304 13.45 12.75 17.53
CA ASP A 304 14.58 12.53 16.61
C ASP A 304 14.23 12.89 15.16
N ILE A 305 12.94 13.10 14.85
CA ILE A 305 12.47 13.54 13.53
C ILE A 305 12.52 15.06 13.51
N LYS A 306 13.56 15.61 12.88
CA LYS A 306 13.80 17.05 12.73
C LYS A 306 13.34 17.59 11.38
#